data_AF-A0A7S0QTW8-F1
#
_entry.id   AF-A0A7S0QTW8-F1
#
_cell.length_a   1.000
_cell.length_b   1.000
_cell.length_c   1.000
_cell.angle_alpha   90.00
_cell.angle_beta   90.00
_cell.angle_gamma   90.00
#
_symmetry.space_group_name_H-M   'P 1'
#
loop_
_entity.id
_entity.type
_entity.pdbx_description
1 polymer ?
#
loop_
_entity_poly.entity_id
_entity_poly.type
_entity_poly.pdbx_seq_one_letter_code
_entity_poly.pdbx_strand_id
1 'polypeptide(L)'
;VIRSALGLGFHVQPFHVRNVPGLEDAYPFFFDASVIGSRAWEMYLYMLEGRFLDANTDQTKVQLITYNPEVDTLTYVEVSFQYQPSGHYEVASIAQGLPMPLGNTRSLDRMEARTIGEIVLVAIWGALVLGALGRQ
;
A
#
# COMPACT_ATOMS: atom_id res chain seq x y z
N VAL A 1 22.88 -19.11 -7.92
CA VAL A 1 23.54 -18.70 -6.66
C VAL A 1 24.13 -17.31 -6.88
N ILE A 2 23.43 -16.27 -6.48
CA ILE A 2 23.90 -14.88 -6.54
C ILE A 2 24.32 -14.50 -5.12
N ARG A 3 25.60 -14.17 -4.93
CA ARG A 3 26.10 -13.64 -3.65
C ARG A 3 26.02 -12.12 -3.72
N SER A 4 25.04 -11.54 -3.02
CA SER A 4 24.97 -10.11 -2.74
C SER A 4 26.00 -9.76 -1.65
N ALA A 5 26.83 -8.76 -1.92
CA ALA A 5 27.96 -8.32 -1.09
C ALA A 5 27.69 -7.00 -0.34
N LEU A 6 26.42 -6.61 -0.14
CA LEU A 6 26.06 -5.45 0.68
C LEU A 6 25.22 -5.93 1.87
N GLY A 7 25.80 -5.80 3.07
CA GLY A 7 25.35 -6.36 4.34
C GLY A 7 24.10 -5.75 4.95
N LEU A 8 23.03 -5.60 4.17
CA LEU A 8 21.66 -5.57 4.67
C LEU A 8 20.96 -6.79 4.06
N GLY A 9 21.28 -7.96 4.61
CA GLY A 9 20.66 -9.21 4.22
C GLY A 9 19.19 -9.18 4.63
N PHE A 10 18.31 -8.78 3.70
CA PHE A 10 16.89 -9.07 3.81
C PHE A 10 16.76 -10.59 3.73
N HIS A 11 16.50 -11.22 4.88
CA HIS A 11 16.12 -12.62 4.91
C HIS A 11 14.72 -12.71 4.31
N VAL A 12 14.66 -12.99 3.01
CA VAL A 12 13.39 -13.24 2.31
C VAL A 12 12.86 -14.56 2.86
N GLN A 13 11.97 -14.48 3.85
CA GLN A 13 11.25 -15.65 4.29
C GLN A 13 10.29 -16.07 3.17
N PRO A 14 10.23 -17.38 2.83
CA PRO A 14 9.23 -17.87 1.91
C PRO A 14 7.84 -17.50 2.44
N PHE A 15 6.95 -17.12 1.53
CA PHE A 15 5.63 -16.59 1.85
C PHE A 15 4.83 -17.62 2.64
N HIS A 16 4.61 -17.37 3.93
CA HIS A 16 3.63 -18.08 4.72
C HIS A 16 2.36 -17.23 4.77
N VAL A 17 1.26 -17.78 4.24
CA VAL A 17 -0.08 -17.21 4.46
C VAL A 17 -0.25 -17.06 5.96
N ARG A 18 -0.40 -15.82 6.42
CA ARG A 18 -0.64 -15.52 7.82
C ARG A 18 -2.00 -14.86 7.93
N ASN A 19 -2.95 -15.61 8.47
CA ASN A 19 -4.27 -15.07 8.78
C ASN A 19 -4.10 -14.00 9.86
N VAL A 20 -4.39 -12.75 9.51
CA VAL A 20 -4.37 -11.63 10.45
C VAL A 20 -5.80 -11.47 10.98
N PRO A 21 -6.05 -11.62 12.30
CA PRO A 21 -7.39 -11.46 12.86
C PRO A 21 -7.99 -10.10 12.49
N GLY A 22 -9.21 -10.11 11.96
CA GLY A 22 -9.92 -8.91 11.54
C GLY A 22 -9.64 -8.46 10.09
N LEU A 23 -8.77 -9.16 9.36
CA LEU A 23 -8.62 -9.01 7.91
C LEU A 23 -9.24 -10.18 7.16
N GLU A 24 -9.52 -9.96 5.89
CA GLU A 24 -9.97 -11.00 4.96
C GLU A 24 -8.89 -12.06 4.75
N ASP A 25 -9.30 -13.25 4.32
CA ASP A 25 -8.38 -14.33 3.96
C ASP A 25 -7.65 -13.98 2.65
N ALA A 26 -6.52 -13.30 2.79
CA ALA A 26 -5.75 -12.72 1.70
C ALA A 26 -4.24 -12.76 2.03
N TYR A 27 -3.43 -12.22 1.12
CA TYR A 27 -1.99 -12.03 1.32
C TYR A 27 -1.70 -10.59 1.75
N PRO A 28 -1.79 -10.25 3.05
CA PRO A 28 -1.57 -8.88 3.48
C PRO A 28 -0.10 -8.50 3.34
N PHE A 29 0.15 -7.33 2.76
CA PHE A 29 1.45 -6.70 2.70
C PHE A 29 1.38 -5.34 3.37
N PHE A 30 2.17 -5.14 4.41
CA PHE A 30 2.21 -3.89 5.16
C PHE A 30 3.51 -3.16 4.90
N PHE A 31 3.40 -1.86 4.68
CA PHE A 31 4.55 -0.97 4.61
C PHE A 31 4.26 0.28 5.44
N ASP A 32 5.31 0.85 6.02
CA ASP A 32 5.23 2.10 6.74
C ASP A 32 5.16 3.26 5.72
N ALA A 33 4.27 4.23 5.95
CA ALA A 33 4.17 5.44 5.13
C ALA A 33 5.41 6.35 5.28
N SER A 34 6.25 6.13 6.30
CA SER A 34 7.53 6.82 6.48
C SER A 34 8.59 6.43 5.43
N VAL A 35 8.28 5.47 4.56
CA VAL A 35 9.18 4.98 3.51
C VAL A 35 9.38 6.06 2.43
N ILE A 36 10.61 6.57 2.34
CA ILE A 36 11.09 7.50 1.30
C ILE A 36 10.81 6.91 -0.10
N GLY A 37 10.48 7.74 -1.08
CA GLY A 37 10.06 7.32 -2.43
C GLY A 37 10.98 6.29 -3.12
N SER A 38 12.29 6.30 -2.87
CA SER A 38 13.22 5.28 -3.40
C SER A 38 12.89 3.86 -2.93
N ARG A 39 12.41 3.72 -1.69
CA ARG A 39 12.10 2.44 -1.07
C ARG A 39 10.67 1.98 -1.37
N ALA A 40 9.75 2.91 -1.68
CA ALA A 40 8.47 2.56 -2.27
C ALA A 40 8.64 1.86 -3.63
N TRP A 41 9.60 2.33 -4.44
CA TRP A 41 9.95 1.66 -5.70
C TRP A 41 10.55 0.27 -5.51
N GLU A 42 11.44 0.09 -4.54
CA GLU A 42 11.99 -1.24 -4.20
C GLU A 42 10.89 -2.20 -3.75
N MET A 43 9.94 -1.73 -2.95
CA MET A 43 8.78 -2.53 -2.52
C MET A 43 7.88 -2.89 -3.69
N TYR A 44 7.66 -1.97 -4.63
CA TYR A 44 6.95 -2.24 -5.87
C TYR A 44 7.65 -3.33 -6.69
N LEU A 45 8.97 -3.22 -6.91
CA LEU A 45 9.75 -4.22 -7.61
C LEU A 45 9.68 -5.58 -6.91
N TYR A 46 9.75 -5.59 -5.58
CA TYR A 46 9.59 -6.81 -4.79
C TYR A 46 8.22 -7.47 -4.98
N MET A 47 7.13 -6.69 -5.01
CA MET A 47 5.79 -7.22 -5.27
C MET A 47 5.67 -7.79 -6.70
N LEU A 48 6.28 -7.12 -7.67
CA LEU A 48 6.33 -7.56 -9.07
C LEU A 48 7.10 -8.88 -9.21
N GLU A 49 8.32 -8.94 -8.67
CA GLU A 49 9.19 -10.13 -8.72
C GLU A 49 8.60 -11.31 -7.93
N GLY A 50 7.95 -11.02 -6.80
CA GLY A 50 7.26 -12.01 -5.97
C GLY A 50 5.95 -12.52 -6.56
N ARG A 51 5.49 -11.97 -7.70
CA ARG A 51 4.19 -12.29 -8.33
C ARG A 51 3.03 -12.17 -7.35
N PHE A 52 3.01 -11.08 -6.57
CA PHE A 52 1.90 -10.80 -5.64
C PHE A 52 0.56 -10.64 -6.36
N LEU A 53 0.62 -10.23 -7.63
CA LEU A 53 -0.52 -10.16 -8.54
C LEU A 53 -0.24 -11.09 -9.71
N ASP A 54 -1.17 -11.99 -9.98
CA ASP A 54 -1.11 -12.94 -11.09
C ASP A 54 -2.46 -13.02 -11.83
N ALA A 55 -2.54 -13.88 -12.84
CA ALA A 55 -3.76 -14.07 -13.63
C ALA A 55 -4.94 -14.66 -12.84
N ASN A 56 -4.69 -15.21 -11.65
CA ASN A 56 -5.72 -15.79 -10.77
C ASN A 56 -6.13 -14.82 -9.65
N THR A 57 -5.58 -13.61 -9.63
CA THR A 57 -5.91 -12.62 -8.63
C THR A 57 -7.25 -11.99 -8.95
N ASP A 58 -8.26 -12.31 -8.15
CA ASP A 58 -9.62 -11.78 -8.33
C ASP A 58 -9.78 -10.35 -7.81
N GLN A 59 -9.09 -10.02 -6.70
CA GLN A 59 -9.21 -8.73 -6.04
C GLN A 59 -7.89 -8.25 -5.46
N THR A 60 -7.67 -6.94 -5.46
CA THR A 60 -6.61 -6.29 -4.69
C THR A 60 -7.18 -5.13 -3.91
N LYS A 61 -6.79 -5.02 -2.64
CA LYS A 61 -7.17 -3.90 -1.76
C LYS A 61 -5.94 -3.16 -1.29
N VAL A 62 -5.97 -1.85 -1.42
CA VAL A 62 -4.95 -0.94 -0.91
C VAL A 62 -5.60 -0.13 0.21
N GLN A 63 -5.06 -0.25 1.41
CA GLN A 63 -5.53 0.47 2.59
C GLN A 63 -4.44 1.43 3.04
N LEU A 64 -4.80 2.69 3.24
CA LEU A 64 -3.94 3.76 3.73
C LEU A 64 -4.59 4.40 4.94
N ILE A 65 -3.82 4.49 6.02
CA ILE A 65 -4.18 5.30 7.18
C ILE A 65 -3.20 6.47 7.23
N THR A 66 -3.73 7.67 7.34
CA THR A 66 -2.95 8.89 7.44
C THR A 66 -3.54 9.82 8.48
N TYR A 67 -2.74 10.69 9.07
CA TYR A 67 -3.16 11.64 10.10
C TYR A 67 -2.84 13.05 9.65
N ASN A 68 -3.85 13.93 9.72
CA ASN A 68 -3.67 15.36 9.51
C ASN A 68 -3.68 16.08 10.87
N PRO A 69 -2.53 16.62 11.34
CA PRO A 69 -2.44 17.32 12.61
C PRO A 69 -3.09 18.70 12.61
N GLU A 70 -3.32 19.32 11.45
CA GLU A 70 -3.94 20.66 11.39
C GLU A 70 -5.42 20.63 11.75
N VAL A 71 -6.08 19.51 11.48
CA VAL A 71 -7.52 19.30 11.70
C VAL A 71 -7.82 18.12 12.62
N ASP A 72 -6.80 17.58 13.29
CA ASP A 72 -6.92 16.46 14.25
C ASP A 72 -7.76 15.29 13.71
N THR A 73 -7.54 14.92 12.45
CA THR A 73 -8.36 13.91 11.76
C THR A 73 -7.47 12.78 11.26
N LEU A 74 -7.78 11.56 11.68
CA LEU A 74 -7.26 10.34 11.08
C LEU A 74 -8.10 10.02 9.85
N THR A 75 -7.47 9.90 8.68
CA THR A 75 -8.15 9.51 7.45
C THR A 75 -7.79 8.08 7.09
N TYR A 76 -8.83 7.27 6.95
CA TYR A 76 -8.75 5.94 6.36
C TYR A 76 -9.15 6.03 4.89
N VAL A 77 -8.30 5.53 4.01
CA VAL A 77 -8.58 5.40 2.58
C VAL A 77 -8.44 3.93 2.21
N GLU A 78 -9.46 3.39 1.55
CA GLU A 78 -9.43 2.08 0.93
C GLU A 78 -9.68 2.23 -0.56
N VAL A 79 -8.88 1.56 -1.37
CA VAL A 79 -9.10 1.40 -2.81
C VAL A 79 -9.13 -0.09 -3.11
N SER A 80 -10.22 -0.56 -3.71
CA SER A 80 -10.36 -1.95 -4.15
C SER A 80 -10.41 -2.02 -5.67
N PHE A 81 -9.67 -2.99 -6.19
CA PHE A 81 -9.62 -3.34 -7.61
C PHE A 81 -10.21 -4.74 -7.75
N GLN A 82 -11.31 -4.86 -8.47
CA GLN A 82 -11.91 -6.15 -8.80
C GLN A 82 -11.54 -6.51 -10.24
N TYR A 83 -10.79 -7.59 -10.43
CA TYR A 83 -10.37 -8.05 -11.75
C TYR A 83 -11.45 -8.93 -12.35
N GLN A 84 -11.88 -8.58 -13.57
CA GLN A 84 -12.90 -9.32 -14.28
C GLN A 84 -12.26 -10.30 -15.26
N PRO A 85 -12.83 -11.51 -15.47
CA PRO A 85 -12.27 -12.52 -16.37
C PRO A 85 -12.09 -12.04 -17.82
N SER A 86 -12.87 -11.05 -18.24
CA SER A 86 -12.83 -10.47 -19.60
C SER A 86 -11.68 -9.50 -19.82
N GLY A 87 -10.81 -9.27 -18.83
CA GLY A 87 -9.66 -8.41 -19.04
C GLY A 87 -9.91 -6.93 -18.70
N HIS A 88 -10.99 -6.59 -17.98
CA HIS A 88 -11.15 -5.26 -17.38
C HIS A 88 -11.07 -5.34 -15.85
N TYR A 89 -11.13 -4.20 -15.18
CA TYR A 89 -11.20 -4.13 -13.73
C TYR A 89 -12.18 -3.04 -13.31
N GLU A 90 -12.82 -3.26 -12.16
CA GLU A 90 -13.66 -2.27 -11.49
C GLU A 90 -12.88 -1.67 -10.33
N VAL A 91 -13.04 -0.36 -10.11
CA VAL A 91 -12.38 0.34 -9.01
C VAL A 91 -13.44 0.92 -8.10
N ALA A 92 -13.35 0.61 -6.82
CA ALA A 92 -14.12 1.28 -5.77
C ALA A 92 -13.16 1.93 -4.77
N SER A 93 -13.57 3.05 -4.19
CA SER A 93 -12.80 3.73 -3.16
C SER A 93 -13.70 4.22 -2.05
N ILE A 94 -13.20 4.16 -0.82
CA ILE A 94 -13.86 4.64 0.38
C ILE A 94 -12.85 5.51 1.12
N ALA A 95 -13.27 6.71 1.52
CA ALA A 95 -12.48 7.59 2.37
C ALA A 95 -13.30 7.98 3.59
N GLN A 96 -12.78 7.71 4.78
CA GLN A 96 -13.43 8.02 6.05
C GLN A 96 -12.51 8.84 6.94
N GLY A 97 -12.98 10.02 7.35
CA GLY A 97 -12.34 10.81 8.39
C GLY A 97 -12.86 10.41 9.77
N LEU A 98 -11.95 10.15 10.70
CA LEU A 98 -12.22 9.87 12.10
C LEU A 98 -11.60 11.01 12.92
N PRO A 99 -12.42 11.84 13.60
CA PRO A 99 -11.90 12.87 14.48
C PRO A 99 -11.11 12.18 15.61
N MET A 100 -9.86 12.57 15.79
CA MET A 100 -8.97 12.02 16.80
C MET A 100 -8.62 13.14 17.76
N PRO A 101 -9.30 13.25 18.92
CA PRO A 101 -8.94 14.23 19.93
C PRO A 101 -7.60 13.81 20.55
N LEU A 102 -6.49 14.19 19.94
CA LEU A 102 -5.20 14.11 20.59
C LEU A 102 -5.19 15.21 21.65
N GLY A 103 -5.06 14.81 22.91
CA GLY A 103 -4.98 15.76 24.02
C GLY A 103 -3.83 16.74 23.81
N ASN A 104 -4.16 17.95 23.34
CA ASN A 104 -3.38 19.19 23.42
C ASN A 104 -1.85 19.02 23.31
N THR A 105 -1.34 18.36 22.26
CA THR A 105 0.10 18.31 21.97
C THR A 105 0.45 19.41 20.97
N ARG A 106 0.67 20.61 21.50
CA ARG A 106 1.02 21.86 20.80
C ARG A 106 2.38 21.84 20.04
N SER A 107 2.90 20.69 19.61
CA SER A 107 4.26 20.66 19.03
C SER A 107 4.53 19.58 17.98
N LEU A 108 3.53 19.06 17.27
CA LEU A 108 3.82 18.25 16.07
C LEU A 108 4.02 19.19 14.88
N ASP A 109 5.30 19.45 14.65
CA ASP A 109 5.86 20.17 13.51
C ASP A 109 5.25 19.69 12.18
N ARG A 110 5.10 20.65 11.27
CA ARG A 110 4.45 20.57 9.96
C ARG A 110 4.79 19.29 9.18
N MET A 111 3.96 18.25 9.29
CA MET A 111 3.82 17.29 8.20
C MET A 111 2.95 17.96 7.13
N GLU A 112 3.59 18.52 6.11
CA GLU A 112 2.90 19.14 4.99
C GLU A 112 1.99 18.11 4.31
N ALA A 113 0.68 18.40 4.29
CA ALA A 113 -0.38 17.61 3.65
C ALA A 113 -0.11 17.28 2.16
N ARG A 114 0.86 17.94 1.53
CA ARG A 114 1.36 17.63 0.19
C ARG A 114 1.89 16.19 0.05
N THR A 115 2.56 15.69 1.07
CA THR A 115 3.19 14.35 1.02
C THR A 115 2.14 13.23 0.93
N ILE A 116 0.99 13.41 1.57
CA ILE A 116 -0.10 12.42 1.60
C ILE A 116 -0.78 12.32 0.22
N GLY A 117 -1.00 13.47 -0.43
CA GLY A 117 -1.57 13.51 -1.77
C GLY A 117 -0.69 12.80 -2.80
N GLU A 118 0.63 12.98 -2.70
CA GLU A 118 1.59 12.34 -3.61
C GLU A 118 1.66 10.82 -3.39
N ILE A 119 1.63 10.34 -2.15
CA ILE A 119 1.65 8.89 -1.84
C ILE A 119 0.39 8.19 -2.39
N VAL A 120 -0.79 8.80 -2.20
CA VAL A 120 -2.05 8.25 -2.74
C VAL A 120 -2.00 8.21 -4.27
N LEU A 121 -1.48 9.26 -4.90
CA LEU A 121 -1.39 9.33 -6.36
C LEU A 121 -0.45 8.24 -6.91
N VAL A 122 0.69 8.01 -6.26
CA VAL A 122 1.66 6.96 -6.64
C VAL A 122 1.08 5.57 -6.41
N ALA A 123 0.36 5.33 -5.31
CA ALA A 123 -0.28 4.04 -5.04
C ALA A 123 -1.36 3.72 -6.10
N ILE A 124 -2.18 4.71 -6.46
CA ILE A 124 -3.18 4.58 -7.53
C ILE A 124 -2.50 4.35 -8.88
N TRP A 125 -1.46 5.12 -9.21
CA TRP A 125 -0.72 4.94 -10.45
C TRP A 125 -0.04 3.57 -10.55
N GLY A 126 0.57 3.11 -9.47
CA GLY A 126 1.20 1.78 -9.39
C GLY A 126 0.19 0.67 -9.62
N ALA A 127 -0.99 0.76 -9.00
CA ALA A 127 -2.06 -0.22 -9.18
C ALA A 127 -2.61 -0.21 -10.62
N LEU A 128 -2.78 0.97 -11.23
CA LEU A 128 -3.20 1.12 -12.63
C LEU A 128 -2.17 0.52 -13.61
N VAL A 129 -0.87 0.79 -13.39
CA VAL A 129 0.20 0.27 -14.25
C VAL A 129 0.35 -1.24 -14.11
N LEU A 130 0.23 -1.80 -12.89
CA LEU A 130 0.26 -3.24 -12.67
C LEU A 130 -0.93 -3.94 -13.33
N GLY A 131 -2.14 -3.37 -13.24
CA GLY A 131 -3.31 -3.89 -13.93
C GLY A 131 -3.17 -3.90 -15.46
N ALA A 132 -2.40 -2.96 -16.02
CA ALA A 132 -2.13 -2.87 -17.45
C ALA A 132 -1.03 -3.84 -17.92
N LEU A 133 0.02 -4.06 -17.11
CA LEU A 133 1.18 -4.88 -17.49
C LEU A 133 1.00 -6.38 -17.24
N GLY A 134 0.18 -6.78 -16.26
CA GLY A 134 -0.07 -8.19 -15.94
C GLY A 134 -0.84 -8.99 -17.00
N ARG A 135 -1.17 -8.39 -18.15
CA ARG A 135 -1.98 -9.00 -19.23
C ARG A 135 -1.24 -9.14 -20.57
N GLN A 136 0.08 -8.97 -20.60
CA GLN A 136 0.94 -9.41 -21.72
C GLN A 136 1.50 -10.80 -21.44
#